data_AF-A0A9X9LHL5-F1
#
_entry.id   AF-A0A9X9LHL5-F1
#
_cell.length_a   1.000
_cell.length_b   1.000
_cell.length_c   1.000
_cell.angle_alpha   90.00
_cell.angle_beta   90.00
_cell.angle_gamma   90.00
#
_symmetry.space_group_name_H-M   'P 1'
#
loop_
_entity.id
_entity.type
_entity.pdbx_description
1 polymer ?
#
loop_
_entity_poly.entity_id
_entity_poly.type
_entity_poly.pdbx_seq_one_letter_code
_entity_poly.pdbx_strand_id
1 'polypeptide(L)' 'MARKIEISQHAKYTLSFGGKSKVKRPAVGLWCCGSCMKIVASGAWAPNTTPAITVTSAITLNELKDQQKIHHLKPC' A
#
# COMPACT_ATOMS: atom_id res chain seq x y z
N MET A 1 -18.67 5.37 16.52
CA MET A 1 -17.94 5.24 15.24
C MET A 1 -16.77 6.23 15.11
N ALA A 2 -16.96 7.52 15.43
CA ALA A 2 -15.91 8.54 15.35
C ALA A 2 -14.60 8.15 16.07
N ARG A 3 -14.68 7.62 17.29
CA ARG A 3 -13.51 7.19 18.06
C ARG A 3 -12.62 6.16 17.34
N LYS A 4 -13.22 5.20 16.62
CA LYS A 4 -12.45 4.17 15.89
C LYS A 4 -11.65 4.80 14.74
N ILE A 5 -12.27 5.74 14.05
CA ILE A 5 -11.69 6.50 12.94
C ILE A 5 -10.59 7.43 13.45
N GLU A 6 -10.82 8.05 14.61
CA GLU A 6 -9.86 8.93 15.27
C GLU A 6 -8.61 8.20 15.75
N ILE A 7 -8.77 6.98 16.25
CA ILE A 7 -7.64 6.12 16.63
C ILE A 7 -6.88 5.67 15.38
N SER A 8 -7.58 5.26 14.31
CA SER A 8 -6.91 4.76 13.11
C SER A 8 -6.12 5.84 12.38
N GLN A 9 -6.62 7.09 12.32
CA GLN A 9 -5.88 8.18 11.65
C GLN A 9 -4.59 8.59 12.35
N HIS A 10 -4.52 8.46 13.69
CA HIS A 10 -3.35 8.82 14.49
C HIS A 10 -2.43 7.63 14.77
N ALA A 11 -2.83 6.42 14.37
CA ALA A 11 -2.01 5.23 14.50
C ALA A 11 -0.74 5.35 13.64
N LYS A 12 0.37 4.80 14.16
CA LYS A 12 1.62 4.70 13.40
C LYS A 12 1.59 3.44 12.56
N TYR A 13 1.70 3.60 11.26
CA TYR A 13 1.79 2.48 10.32
C TYR A 13 3.22 2.25 9.85
N THR A 14 3.50 0.99 9.50
CA THR A 14 4.75 0.58 8.86
C THR A 14 4.50 0.41 7.36
N LEU A 15 5.31 1.06 6.53
CA LEU A 15 5.25 0.92 5.08
C LEU A 15 6.29 -0.11 4.62
N SER A 16 5.90 -1.02 3.72
CA SER A 16 6.76 -2.10 3.20
C SER A 16 8.06 -1.59 2.55
N PHE A 17 8.05 -0.37 1.99
CA PHE A 17 9.22 0.24 1.36
C PHE A 17 10.30 0.73 2.33
N GLY A 18 9.94 1.01 3.59
CA GLY A 18 10.77 1.83 4.46
C GLY A 18 11.29 1.14 5.72
N GLY A 19 10.74 -0.03 6.09
CA GLY A 19 11.09 -0.79 7.29
C GLY A 19 10.89 -0.06 8.64
N LYS A 20 10.63 1.25 8.63
CA LYS A 20 10.56 2.14 9.79
C LYS A 20 9.14 2.67 9.95
N SER A 21 8.60 2.49 11.15
CA SER A 21 7.23 2.84 11.57
C SER A 21 7.07 4.34 11.89
N LYS A 22 7.12 5.19 10.86
CA LYS A 22 6.90 6.65 11.00
C LYS A 22 6.06 7.25 9.86
N VAL A 23 5.00 6.56 9.43
CA VAL A 23 4.04 7.13 8.48
C VAL A 23 2.97 7.92 9.25
N LYS A 24 2.80 9.20 8.89
CA LYS A 24 1.78 10.11 9.43
C LYS A 24 0.87 10.58 8.32
N ARG A 25 -0.36 10.97 8.65
CA ARG A 25 -1.36 11.48 7.71
C ARG A 25 -1.37 13.02 7.72
N PRO A 26 -0.77 13.70 6.73
CA PRO A 26 -0.89 15.16 6.60
C PRO A 26 -2.27 15.63 6.13
N ALA A 27 -2.94 14.85 5.28
CA ALA A 27 -4.22 15.19 4.68
C ALA A 27 -5.03 13.93 4.40
N VAL A 28 -6.33 14.07 4.13
CA VAL A 28 -7.20 12.94 3.79
C VAL A 28 -6.67 12.21 2.56
N GLY A 29 -6.48 10.89 2.67
CA GLY A 29 -5.98 10.05 1.57
C GLY A 29 -4.48 10.19 1.29
N LEU A 30 -3.76 10.99 2.07
CA LEU A 30 -2.32 11.20 1.92
C LEU A 30 -1.56 10.73 3.15
N TRP A 31 -0.50 9.95 2.93
CA TRP A 31 0.32 9.38 3.98
C TRP A 31 1.79 9.67 3.72
N CYS A 32 2.42 10.42 4.61
CA CYS A 32 3.81 10.80 4.50
C CYS A 32 4.68 9.99 5.45
N CYS A 33 5.71 9.35 4.91
CA CYS A 33 6.77 8.75 5.69
C CYS A 33 7.80 9.83 6.06
N GLY A 34 7.91 10.17 7.34
CA GLY A 34 8.84 11.21 7.78
C GLY A 34 10.31 10.86 7.58
N SER A 35 10.67 9.56 7.57
CA SER A 35 12.06 9.13 7.36
C SER A 35 12.44 8.97 5.89
N CYS A 36 11.50 8.57 5.05
CA CYS A 36 11.75 8.36 3.62
C CYS A 36 11.39 9.60 2.78
N MET A 37 10.75 10.60 3.38
CA MET A 37 10.14 11.77 2.73
C MET A 37 9.26 11.40 1.53
N LYS A 38 8.71 10.18 1.54
CA LYS A 38 7.83 9.66 0.50
C LYS A 38 6.39 9.91 0.90
N ILE A 39 5.64 10.42 -0.07
CA ILE A 39 4.23 10.68 0.02
C ILE A 39 3.51 9.54 -0.71
N VAL A 40 2.56 8.90 -0.03
CA VAL A 40 1.78 7.77 -0.57
C VAL A 40 0.31 8.16 -0.57
N ALA A 41 -0.31 8.12 -1.75
CA ALA A 41 -1.75 8.21 -1.88
C ALA A 41 -2.37 6.87 -1.49
N SER A 42 -3.31 6.89 -0.54
CA SER A 42 -3.98 5.69 -0.06
C SER A 42 -5.29 6.02 0.66
N GLY A 43 -5.79 5.13 1.52
CA GLY A 43 -7.11 5.27 2.13
C GLY A 43 -7.25 6.49 3.03
N ALA A 44 -8.49 6.96 3.18
CA ALA A 44 -8.82 8.15 3.96
C ALA A 44 -8.43 8.04 5.45
N TRP A 45 -8.52 6.84 6.05
CA TRP A 45 -8.35 6.62 7.50
C TRP A 45 -7.34 5.53 7.85
N ALA A 46 -6.91 4.76 6.85
CA ALA A 46 -5.87 3.74 6.95
C ALA A 46 -5.07 3.74 5.65
N PRO A 47 -3.73 3.55 5.70
CA PRO A 47 -2.89 3.58 4.52
C PRO A 47 -3.03 2.34 3.64
N ASN A 48 -3.63 1.27 4.14
CA ASN A 48 -3.98 0.08 3.39
C ASN A 48 -5.46 -0.24 3.62
N THR A 49 -6.20 -0.41 2.54
CA THR A 49 -7.62 -0.78 2.60
C THR A 49 -7.77 -2.16 1.96
N THR A 50 -8.62 -3.00 2.54
CA THR A 50 -8.92 -4.34 2.01
C THR A 50 -9.24 -4.33 0.51
N PRO A 51 -10.11 -3.45 -0.03
CA PRO A 51 -10.37 -3.44 -1.46
C PRO A 51 -9.14 -3.05 -2.28
N ALA A 52 -8.32 -2.09 -1.82
CA ALA A 52 -7.09 -1.73 -2.54
C ALA A 52 -6.11 -2.91 -2.56
N ILE A 53 -5.96 -3.63 -1.45
CA ILE A 53 -5.12 -4.83 -1.37
C ILE A 53 -5.63 -5.88 -2.37
N THR A 54 -6.93 -6.18 -2.39
CA THR A 54 -7.52 -7.15 -3.31
C THR A 54 -7.25 -6.80 -4.77
N VAL A 55 -7.42 -5.54 -5.16
CA VAL A 55 -7.15 -5.08 -6.53
C VAL A 55 -5.67 -5.22 -6.87
N THR A 56 -4.76 -4.78 -5.99
CA THR A 56 -3.32 -4.93 -6.24
C THR A 56 -2.89 -6.39 -6.35
N SER A 57 -3.48 -7.29 -5.55
CA SER A 57 -3.22 -8.72 -5.64
C SER A 57 -3.71 -9.32 -6.95
N ALA A 58 -4.89 -8.92 -7.43
CA ALA A 58 -5.43 -9.40 -8.70
C ALA A 58 -4.57 -8.94 -9.90
N ILE A 59 -4.12 -7.69 -9.89
CA ILE A 59 -3.21 -7.16 -10.92
C ILE A 59 -1.89 -7.93 -10.91
N THR A 60 -1.27 -8.10 -9.73
CA THR A 60 0.00 -8.83 -9.59
C THR A 60 -0.12 -10.29 -10.03
N LEU A 61 -1.27 -10.94 -9.78
CA LEU A 61 -1.53 -12.30 -10.24
C LEU A 61 -1.50 -12.37 -11.77
N ASN A 62 -2.16 -11.44 -12.45
CA ASN A 62 -2.18 -11.41 -13.91
C ASN A 62 -0.76 -11.21 -14.47
N GLU A 63 0.00 -10.26 -13.94
CA GLU A 63 1.40 -10.04 -14.31
C GLU A 63 2.26 -11.32 -14.14
N LEU A 64 2.07 -12.06 -13.04
CA LEU A 64 2.80 -13.31 -12.81
C LEU A 64 2.42 -14.40 -13.83
N LYS A 65 1.16 -14.47 -14.25
CA LYS A 65 0.73 -15.38 -15.33
C LYS A 65 1.35 -15.01 -16.68
N ASP A 66 1.43 -13.72 -16.98
CA ASP A 66 2.07 -13.23 -18.20
C ASP A 66 3.58 -13.53 -18.20
N GLN A 67 4.27 -13.36 -17.08
CA GLN A 67 5.68 -13.76 -16.94
C GLN A 67 5.89 -15.27 -17.14
N GLN A 68 5.00 -16.11 -16.60
CA GLN A 68 5.06 -17.56 -16.80
C GLN A 68 4.92 -17.92 -18.28
N LYS A 69 3.98 -17.29 -18.99
CA LYS A 69 3.80 -17.49 -20.44
C LYS A 69 5.05 -17.07 -21.24
N ILE A 70 5.67 -15.95 -20.89
CA ILE A 70 6.92 -15.48 -21.52
C ILE A 70 8.07 -16.45 -21.24
N HIS A 71 8.19 -16.99 -20.03
CA HIS A 71 9.22 -17.98 -19.70
C HIS A 71 9.06 -19.29 -20.48
N HIS A 72 7.82 -19.73 -20.74
CA HIS A 72 7.54 -20.88 -21.61
C HIS A 72 7.73 -20.60 -23.10
N LEU A 73 7.71 -19.32 -23.51
CA LEU A 73 7.90 -18.90 -24.91
C LEU A 73 9.34 -18.49 -25.25
N LYS A 74 10.28 -18.51 -24.29
CA LYS A 74 11.71 -18.35 -24.59
C LYS A 74 12.27 -19.69 -25.07
N PRO A 75 12.56 -19.88 -26.37
CA PRO A 75 13.38 -20.99 -26.82
C PRO A 75 14.82 -20.73 -26.34
N CYS A 76 15.58 -21.81 -26.20
CA CYS A 76 17.03 -21.81 -25.96
C CYS A 76 17.76 -20.80 -26.87
#